data_AF-A0A918L6P7-F1
#
_entry.id   AF-A0A918L6P7-F1
#
_cell.length_a   1.000
_cell.length_b   1.000
_cell.length_c   1.000
_cell.angle_alpha   90.00
_cell.angle_beta   90.00
_cell.angle_gamma   90.00
#
_symmetry.space_group_name_H-M   'P 1'
#
loop_
_entity.id
_entity.type
_entity.pdbx_description
1 polymer ?
#
loop_
_entity_poly.entity_id
_entity_poly.type
_entity_poly.pdbx_seq_one_letter_code
_entity_poly.pdbx_strand_id
1 'polypeptide(L)'
;MEEERCEECGSKIVIGLGCECPPGSSASAPSRSVGTFVKREWRTHPDDTILISPARCAHRPGWCDHMTEDDVRPSRWGWIANPPPGLWERLSTASPATATAGNQNRRAVRRCTDCELNLAQG
;
A
#
# COMPACT_ATOMS: atom_id res chain seq x y z
N MET A 1 -23.73 33.69 31.31
CA MET A 1 -23.01 32.47 31.71
C MET A 1 -22.61 31.82 30.41
N GLU A 2 -21.38 32.11 29.96
CA GLU A 2 -20.91 31.72 28.63
C GLU A 2 -20.44 30.27 28.69
N GLU A 3 -21.04 29.43 27.84
CA GLU A 3 -20.76 28.01 27.76
C GLU A 3 -19.48 27.81 26.94
N GLU A 4 -18.35 27.64 27.63
CA GLU A 4 -17.05 27.44 26.99
C GLU A 4 -16.99 26.01 26.38
N ARG A 5 -16.61 25.92 25.11
CA ARG A 5 -16.61 24.67 24.31
C ARG A 5 -15.20 24.26 23.95
N CYS A 6 -14.92 22.96 23.97
CA CYS A 6 -13.57 22.45 23.71
C CYS A 6 -13.22 22.54 22.23
N GLU A 7 -12.29 23.43 21.89
CA GLU A 7 -11.80 23.62 20.51
C GLU A 7 -10.99 22.41 20.01
N GLU A 8 -10.33 21.67 20.91
CA GLU A 8 -9.56 20.47 20.57
C GLU A 8 -10.44 19.27 20.20
N CYS A 9 -11.70 19.25 20.65
CA CYS A 9 -12.68 18.24 20.28
C CYS A 9 -13.59 18.70 19.11
N GLY A 10 -13.19 19.77 18.40
CA GLY A 10 -13.95 20.33 17.29
C GLY A 10 -15.28 20.97 17.71
N SER A 11 -15.33 21.57 18.90
CA SER A 11 -16.47 22.36 19.42
C SER A 11 -17.79 21.59 19.58
N LYS A 12 -17.74 20.26 19.58
CA LYS A 12 -18.92 19.39 19.72
C LYS A 12 -19.33 19.14 21.18
N ILE A 13 -18.47 19.48 22.15
CA ILE A 13 -18.66 19.18 23.59
C ILE A 13 -18.42 20.45 24.43
N VAL A 14 -19.28 20.68 25.43
CA VAL A 14 -19.19 21.77 26.40
C VAL A 14 -18.24 21.38 27.54
N ILE A 15 -17.31 22.27 27.91
CA ILE A 15 -16.31 22.05 28.96
C ILE A 15 -17.02 21.78 30.30
N GLY A 16 -16.66 20.69 30.98
CA GLY A 16 -17.21 20.32 32.30
C GLY A 16 -18.14 19.10 32.32
N LEU A 17 -18.49 18.52 31.17
CA LEU A 17 -19.23 17.25 31.06
C LEU A 17 -18.32 16.00 30.91
N GLY A 18 -17.02 16.16 31.15
CA GLY A 18 -16.02 15.10 31.01
C GLY A 18 -15.42 15.05 29.61
N CYS A 19 -14.56 16.03 29.27
CA CYS A 19 -13.67 15.86 28.14
C CYS A 19 -12.42 15.09 28.59
N GLU A 20 -12.09 14.01 27.89
CA GLU A 20 -10.96 13.12 28.20
C GLU A 20 -9.67 13.59 27.51
N CYS A 21 -9.52 14.89 27.25
CA CYS A 21 -8.40 15.42 26.47
C CYS A 21 -7.10 15.27 27.27
N PRO A 22 -6.10 14.52 26.79
CA PRO A 22 -4.82 14.38 27.49
C PRO A 22 -4.08 15.73 27.52
N PRO A 23 -3.44 16.11 28.63
CA PRO A 23 -2.72 17.38 28.68
C PRO A 23 -1.43 17.28 27.86
N GLY A 24 -1.43 17.96 26.71
CA GLY A 24 -0.22 18.28 25.97
C GLY A 24 0.20 17.24 24.94
N SER A 25 -0.36 17.32 23.73
CA SER A 25 0.38 16.88 22.54
C SER A 25 -0.02 17.70 21.32
N SER A 26 0.65 18.84 21.18
CA SER A 26 0.76 19.57 19.92
C SER A 26 1.45 18.68 18.87
N ALA A 27 0.71 17.89 18.08
CA ALA A 27 1.22 17.32 16.83
C ALA A 27 0.12 16.66 15.96
N SER A 28 -0.18 17.34 14.85
CA SER A 28 -0.25 16.77 13.50
C SER A 28 -1.19 15.59 13.20
N ALA A 29 -2.28 15.94 12.51
CA ALA A 29 -3.03 15.10 11.55
C ALA A 29 -3.67 13.83 12.15
N PRO A 30 -4.72 13.26 11.51
CA PRO A 30 -5.12 11.91 11.87
C PRO A 30 -3.90 11.03 11.65
N SER A 31 -3.33 10.52 12.74
CA SER A 31 -2.49 9.34 12.74
C SER A 31 -3.33 8.24 12.12
N ARG A 32 -3.23 8.16 10.79
CA ARG A 32 -3.69 7.08 9.95
C ARG A 32 -3.24 5.85 10.70
N SER A 33 -4.20 5.16 11.32
CA SER A 33 -3.95 3.99 12.11
C SER A 33 -2.96 3.18 11.29
N VAL A 34 -1.75 2.99 11.80
CA VAL A 34 -0.85 1.95 11.28
C VAL A 34 -1.53 0.65 11.70
N GLY A 35 -2.65 0.37 11.06
CA GLY A 35 -3.22 -0.95 11.04
C GLY A 35 -2.16 -1.76 10.34
N THR A 36 -1.61 -2.73 11.05
CA THR A 36 -0.73 -3.75 10.48
C THR A 36 -1.37 -4.20 9.18
N PHE A 37 -0.74 -3.87 8.04
CA PHE A 37 -1.25 -4.32 6.76
C PHE A 37 -1.19 -5.85 6.79
N VAL A 38 -2.36 -6.47 6.73
CA VAL A 38 -2.43 -7.93 6.68
C VAL A 38 -2.30 -8.32 5.21
N LYS A 39 -1.16 -8.93 4.88
CA LYS A 39 -0.94 -9.48 3.55
C LYS A 39 -2.05 -10.44 3.20
N ARG A 40 -2.69 -10.22 2.05
CA ARG A 40 -3.69 -11.16 1.54
C ARG A 40 -3.01 -12.41 1.01
N GLU A 41 -3.55 -13.57 1.36
CA GLU A 41 -3.08 -14.84 0.84
C GLU A 41 -3.50 -15.01 -0.61
N TRP A 42 -2.52 -15.19 -1.49
CA TRP A 42 -2.73 -15.47 -2.90
C TRP A 42 -2.32 -16.92 -3.16
N ARG A 43 -3.17 -17.68 -3.84
CA ARG A 43 -2.97 -19.12 -4.10
C ARG A 43 -2.30 -19.36 -5.44
N THR A 44 -2.58 -18.51 -6.43
CA THR A 44 -2.11 -18.71 -7.81
C THR A 44 -0.71 -18.15 -8.05
N HIS A 45 -0.30 -17.12 -7.31
CA HIS A 45 0.99 -16.48 -7.48
C HIS A 45 1.82 -16.58 -6.19
N PRO A 46 3.02 -17.20 -6.24
CA PRO A 46 3.89 -17.27 -5.07
C PRO A 46 4.30 -15.85 -4.66
N ASP A 47 4.56 -15.65 -3.36
CA ASP A 47 4.88 -14.34 -2.78
C ASP A 47 6.01 -13.62 -3.54
N ASP A 48 6.98 -14.39 -4.04
CA ASP A 48 8.13 -13.82 -4.73
C ASP A 48 7.84 -13.27 -6.13
N THR A 49 6.67 -13.59 -6.69
CA THR A 49 6.29 -13.16 -8.03
C THR A 49 6.21 -11.65 -8.12
N ILE A 50 6.74 -11.07 -9.20
CA ILE A 50 6.54 -9.66 -9.52
C ILE A 50 5.45 -9.55 -10.57
N LEU A 51 4.33 -8.96 -10.19
CA LEU A 51 3.16 -8.74 -11.03
C LEU A 51 3.31 -7.38 -11.74
N ILE A 52 3.08 -7.35 -13.05
CA ILE A 52 3.22 -6.17 -13.88
C ILE A 52 1.85 -5.74 -14.39
N SER A 53 1.39 -4.61 -13.89
CA SER A 53 0.11 -4.03 -14.26
C SER A 53 0.14 -3.37 -15.65
N PRO A 54 -1.03 -3.18 -16.29
CA PRO A 54 -1.15 -2.41 -17.53
C PRO A 54 -0.59 -0.98 -17.42
N ALA A 55 -0.60 -0.41 -16.20
CA ALA A 55 -0.08 0.91 -15.88
C ALA A 55 1.45 0.96 -15.70
N ARG A 56 2.17 -0.09 -16.13
CA ARG A 56 3.63 -0.22 -16.03
C ARG A 56 4.15 -0.14 -14.59
N CYS A 57 3.33 -0.61 -13.64
CA CYS A 57 3.65 -0.65 -12.22
C CYS A 57 3.90 -2.10 -11.79
N ALA A 58 4.92 -2.30 -10.97
CA ALA A 58 5.21 -3.59 -10.35
C ALA A 58 4.50 -3.72 -8.99
N HIS A 59 3.91 -4.89 -8.76
CA HIS A 59 3.20 -5.23 -7.53
C HIS A 59 3.70 -6.56 -6.99
N ARG A 60 3.58 -6.72 -5.66
CA ARG A 60 3.81 -8.00 -4.97
C ARG A 60 2.46 -8.62 -4.57
N PRO A 61 2.24 -9.91 -4.82
CA PRO A 61 0.98 -10.61 -4.52
C PRO A 61 0.56 -10.39 -3.07
N GLY A 62 -0.62 -9.79 -2.86
CA GLY A 62 -1.18 -9.59 -1.53
C GLY A 62 -0.57 -8.47 -0.71
N TRP A 63 0.40 -7.71 -1.23
CA TRP A 63 1.08 -6.60 -0.53
C TRP A 63 0.45 -5.22 -0.77
N CYS A 64 -0.65 -5.12 -1.53
CA CYS A 64 -1.41 -3.89 -1.67
C CYS A 64 -2.89 -4.15 -1.92
N ASP A 65 -3.78 -3.23 -1.56
CA ASP A 65 -5.25 -3.38 -1.74
C ASP A 65 -5.78 -3.05 -3.14
N HIS A 66 -4.97 -2.37 -3.97
CA HIS A 66 -5.41 -1.87 -5.28
C HIS A 66 -5.66 -2.95 -6.36
N MET A 67 -5.39 -4.21 -6.06
CA MET A 67 -5.59 -5.34 -6.97
C MET A 67 -5.86 -6.63 -6.19
N THR A 68 -6.65 -7.52 -6.80
CA THR A 68 -6.94 -8.85 -6.27
C THR A 68 -6.37 -9.94 -7.19
N GLU A 69 -6.39 -11.19 -6.73
CA GLU A 69 -5.93 -12.32 -7.54
C GLU A 69 -6.74 -12.47 -8.85
N ASP A 70 -8.05 -12.19 -8.82
CA ASP A 70 -8.91 -12.28 -10.01
C ASP A 70 -8.61 -11.20 -11.08
N ASP A 71 -8.11 -10.04 -10.65
CA ASP A 71 -7.70 -8.96 -11.56
C ASP A 71 -6.50 -9.37 -12.43
N VAL A 72 -5.65 -10.25 -11.91
CA VAL A 72 -4.36 -10.65 -12.53
C VAL A 72 -4.59 -11.74 -13.57
N ARG A 73 -5.10 -11.31 -14.72
CA ARG A 73 -5.35 -12.21 -15.87
C ARG A 73 -4.24 -12.12 -16.92
N PRO A 74 -3.81 -13.25 -17.52
CA PRO A 74 -2.69 -13.32 -18.47
C PRO A 74 -2.85 -12.42 -19.70
N SER A 75 -4.06 -12.07 -20.12
CA SER A 75 -4.26 -11.18 -21.27
C SER A 75 -3.89 -9.72 -20.96
N ARG A 76 -4.13 -9.27 -19.73
CA ARG A 76 -3.96 -7.87 -19.32
C ARG A 76 -2.70 -7.65 -18.51
N TRP A 77 -2.35 -8.61 -17.65
CA TRP A 77 -1.22 -8.57 -16.74
C TRP A 77 -0.09 -9.46 -17.25
N GLY A 78 1.13 -9.04 -16.96
CA GLY A 78 2.31 -9.90 -17.06
C GLY A 78 2.87 -10.15 -15.67
N TRP A 79 3.70 -11.17 -15.52
CA TRP A 79 4.40 -11.42 -14.26
C TRP A 79 5.74 -12.09 -14.48
N ILE A 80 6.57 -12.04 -13.43
CA ILE A 80 7.86 -12.71 -13.35
C ILE A 80 7.78 -13.65 -12.15
N ALA A 81 7.60 -14.94 -12.40
CA ALA A 81 7.35 -15.94 -11.34
C ALA A 81 8.58 -16.20 -10.45
N ASN A 82 9.78 -16.09 -11.02
CA ASN A 82 11.05 -16.26 -10.33
C ASN A 82 11.98 -15.09 -10.69
N PRO A 83 11.75 -13.90 -10.12
CA PRO A 83 12.59 -12.76 -10.42
C PRO A 83 14.01 -12.97 -9.87
N PRO A 84 15.05 -12.47 -10.55
CA PRO A 84 16.38 -12.47 -9.98
C PRO A 84 16.40 -11.64 -8.68
N PRO A 85 17.25 -12.01 -7.71
CA PRO A 85 17.35 -11.28 -6.45
C PRO A 85 17.69 -9.81 -6.70
N GLY A 86 17.04 -8.92 -5.96
CA GLY A 86 17.18 -7.48 -6.13
C GLY A 86 16.49 -6.89 -7.37
N LEU A 87 15.76 -7.68 -8.18
CA LEU A 87 15.00 -7.12 -9.32
C LEU A 87 13.95 -6.10 -8.85
N TRP A 88 13.28 -6.37 -7.72
CA TRP A 88 12.34 -5.44 -7.13
C TRP A 88 13.03 -4.10 -6.80
N GLU A 89 14.11 -4.14 -6.05
CA GLU A 89 14.84 -2.95 -5.60
C GLU A 89 15.43 -2.14 -6.75
N ARG A 90 15.90 -2.81 -7.80
CA ARG A 90 16.47 -2.17 -9.00
C ARG A 90 15.42 -1.62 -9.97
N LEU A 91 14.15 -1.94 -9.77
CA LEU A 91 13.08 -1.60 -10.69
C LEU A 91 12.88 -0.09 -10.73
N SER A 92 13.10 0.50 -11.90
CA SER A 92 13.05 1.94 -12.10
C SER A 92 12.89 2.25 -13.59
N THR A 93 12.63 3.51 -13.92
CA THR A 93 12.52 3.95 -15.32
C THR A 93 13.79 3.63 -16.12
N ALA A 94 14.96 3.70 -15.48
CA ALA A 94 16.25 3.35 -16.06
C ALA A 94 16.52 1.84 -16.15
N SER A 95 15.80 1.02 -15.40
CA SER A 95 15.96 -0.43 -15.33
C SER A 95 14.57 -1.08 -15.26
N PRO A 96 13.85 -1.12 -16.39
CA PRO A 96 12.51 -1.69 -16.43
C PRO A 96 12.55 -3.22 -16.31
N ALA A 97 11.58 -3.77 -15.59
CA ALA A 97 11.36 -5.21 -15.54
C ALA A 97 10.39 -5.63 -16.64
N THR A 98 10.71 -6.69 -17.39
CA THR A 98 9.84 -7.24 -18.45
C THR A 98 9.21 -8.53 -17.96
N ALA A 99 7.91 -8.69 -18.22
CA ALA A 99 7.18 -9.91 -17.85
C ALA A 99 7.73 -11.13 -18.59
N THR A 100 7.89 -12.25 -17.87
CA THR A 100 8.31 -13.53 -18.45
C THR A 100 7.13 -14.49 -18.66
N ALA A 101 6.01 -14.25 -17.98
CA ALA A 101 4.77 -15.01 -18.10
C ALA A 101 3.53 -14.09 -18.12
N GLY A 102 2.38 -14.66 -18.49
CA GLY A 102 1.16 -13.89 -18.80
C GLY A 102 1.36 -13.08 -20.08
N ASN A 103 1.10 -11.77 -20.02
CA ASN A 103 1.37 -10.87 -21.14
C ASN A 103 2.83 -10.40 -21.12
N GLN A 104 3.67 -11.07 -21.91
CA GLN A 104 5.11 -10.79 -22.06
C GLN A 104 5.42 -9.43 -22.69
N ASN A 105 4.44 -8.73 -23.26
CA ASN A 105 4.63 -7.36 -23.75
C ASN A 105 4.58 -6.32 -22.63
N ARG A 106 4.29 -6.73 -21.38
CA ARG A 106 4.23 -5.84 -20.23
C ARG A 106 5.61 -5.57 -19.65
N ARG A 107 5.82 -4.30 -19.29
CA ARG A 107 7.04 -3.82 -18.65
C ARG A 107 6.69 -2.91 -17.49
N ALA A 108 7.30 -3.13 -16.33
CA ALA A 108 7.21 -2.27 -15.17
C ALA A 108 8.41 -1.33 -15.11
N VAL A 109 8.14 -0.04 -14.89
CA VAL A 109 9.17 1.02 -14.75
C VAL A 109 9.18 1.63 -13.35
N ARG A 110 8.17 1.31 -12.54
CA ARG A 110 8.05 1.78 -11.17
C ARG A 110 7.44 0.70 -10.30
N ARG A 111 7.71 0.79 -8.99
CA ARG A 111 7.11 -0.06 -7.97
C ARG A 111 5.83 0.58 -7.46
N CYS A 112 4.91 -0.24 -6.98
CA CYS A 112 3.74 0.23 -6.27
C CYS A 112 4.19 0.73 -4.89
N THR A 113 3.92 2.01 -4.60
CA THR A 113 4.26 2.63 -3.33
C THR A 113 3.65 1.90 -2.13
N ASP A 114 2.41 1.39 -2.26
CA ASP A 114 1.76 0.63 -1.20
C ASP A 114 2.48 -0.71 -0.94
N CYS A 115 2.86 -1.43 -2.01
CA CYS A 115 3.69 -2.62 -1.87
C CYS A 115 5.03 -2.30 -1.21
N GLU A 116 5.71 -1.21 -1.62
CA GLU A 116 6.98 -0.81 -1.02
C GLU A 116 6.85 -0.50 0.48
N LEU A 117 5.81 0.25 0.86
CA LEU A 117 5.56 0.58 2.26
C LEU A 117 5.22 -0.65 3.09
N ASN A 118 4.41 -1.57 2.56
CA ASN A 118 4.02 -2.76 3.29
C ASN A 118 5.18 -3.76 3.39
N LEU A 119 5.98 -3.94 2.33
CA LEU A 119 7.20 -4.77 2.34
C LEU A 119 8.26 -4.27 3.32
N ALA A 120 8.31 -2.96 3.60
CA ALA A 120 9.23 -2.41 4.59
C ALA A 120 8.78 -2.66 6.04
N GLN A 121 7.54 -3.09 6.26
CA GLN A 121 6.93 -3.27 7.58
C GLN A 121 6.92 -4.73 8.08
N GLY A 122 7.22 -5.73 7.23
CA GLY A 122 7.16 -7.16 7.57
C GLY A 122 8.29 -7.95 6.93
#